data_AF-A0A7D9I838-F1
#
_entry.id   AF-A0A7D9I838-F1
#
_cell.length_a   1.000
_cell.length_b   1.000
_cell.length_c   1.000
_cell.angle_alpha   90.00
_cell.angle_beta   90.00
_cell.angle_gamma   90.00
#
_symmetry.space_group_name_H-M   'P 1'
#
loop_
_entity.id
_entity.type
_entity.pdbx_description
1 polymer ?
#
loop_
_entity_poly.entity_id
_entity_poly.type
_entity_poly.pdbx_seq_one_letter_code
_entity_poly.pdbx_strand_id
1 'polypeptide(L)'
;MISTIGINHQLRKFILSSVKFTPLSVGKQVTLPPELSLENSLSSLTYSKGLQIHHSLKLPQTTIAKQAFLISKDLHSKQKMSFYGNTMDTIKNLNLNEEILNLEAVTTEHIKTITKTLEEKYLTFWKHKLENSSKLTFYSTFKTDHNLENYLVFIKDPYKRKCLSRLRVSNHNLQIEIGRYQNIPREERLCKICNSGEVENETHLLLSCKAYEQSRANLRSSLENASSDEINLNSQTLSADLMKSTDGEIITKLSKVVYSCFKQRLKYLETRNAD
;
A
#
# COMPACT_ATOMS: atom_id res chain seq x y z
N MET A 1 -22.01 15.39 -14.77
CA MET A 1 -20.54 15.43 -14.85
C MET A 1 -19.93 15.62 -13.45
N ILE A 2 -20.32 14.76 -12.50
CA ILE A 2 -19.95 14.80 -11.08
C ILE A 2 -19.63 13.34 -10.71
N SER A 3 -18.37 12.95 -10.56
CA SER A 3 -18.03 11.66 -9.90
C SER A 3 -16.56 11.48 -9.50
N THR A 4 -15.60 12.27 -9.98
CA THR A 4 -14.17 12.02 -9.70
C THR A 4 -13.71 12.46 -8.31
N ILE A 5 -14.46 13.34 -7.63
CA ILE A 5 -14.09 13.91 -6.32
C ILE A 5 -14.43 12.96 -5.15
N GLY A 6 -15.47 12.12 -5.28
CA GLY A 6 -15.94 11.24 -4.20
C GLY A 6 -15.01 10.06 -3.91
N ILE A 7 -14.34 9.54 -4.94
CA ILE A 7 -13.46 8.35 -4.83
C ILE A 7 -12.15 8.71 -4.11
N ASN A 8 -11.64 9.91 -4.34
CA ASN A 8 -10.38 10.38 -3.77
C ASN A 8 -10.49 10.63 -2.25
N HIS A 9 -11.65 11.09 -1.77
CA HIS A 9 -11.91 11.29 -0.34
C HIS A 9 -12.01 9.97 0.45
N GLN A 10 -12.59 8.91 -0.16
CA GLN A 10 -12.68 7.58 0.44
C GLN A 10 -11.31 6.89 0.55
N LEU A 11 -10.46 7.03 -0.47
CA LEU A 11 -9.06 6.56 -0.44
C LEU A 11 -8.22 7.32 0.60
N ARG A 12 -8.41 8.64 0.73
CA ARG A 12 -7.72 9.45 1.75
C ARG A 12 -8.11 9.06 3.18
N LYS A 13 -9.40 8.79 3.44
CA LYS A 13 -9.86 8.25 4.74
C LYS A 13 -9.32 6.84 5.00
N PHE A 14 -9.20 5.99 3.97
CA PHE A 14 -8.68 4.63 4.12
C PHE A 14 -7.20 4.62 4.51
N ILE A 15 -6.37 5.43 3.86
CA ILE A 15 -4.93 5.57 4.17
C ILE A 15 -4.74 6.14 5.58
N LEU A 16 -5.49 7.20 5.94
CA LEU A 16 -5.40 7.82 7.27
C LEU A 16 -5.96 6.93 8.39
N SER A 17 -6.95 6.07 8.12
CA SER A 17 -7.51 5.14 9.13
C SER A 17 -6.66 3.90 9.37
N SER A 18 -5.72 3.59 8.46
CA SER A 18 -4.86 2.41 8.54
C SER A 18 -3.55 2.67 9.31
N VAL A 19 -3.30 3.93 9.68
CA VAL A 19 -2.18 4.37 10.51
C VAL A 19 -2.71 4.82 11.87
N LYS A 20 -3.27 3.88 12.65
CA LYS A 20 -3.38 4.07 14.10
C LYS A 20 -2.17 3.42 14.74
N PHE A 21 -1.10 4.19 14.89
CA PHE A 21 -0.05 3.88 15.86
C PHE A 21 -0.68 3.95 17.26
N THR A 22 -0.74 2.83 17.96
CA THR A 22 -0.93 2.84 19.42
C THR A 22 0.29 3.52 20.05
N PRO A 23 0.10 4.43 21.02
CA PRO A 23 1.21 5.19 21.59
C PRO A 23 2.09 4.27 22.43
N LEU A 24 3.34 4.07 22.02
CA LEU A 24 4.39 3.64 22.94
C LEU A 24 4.72 4.82 23.86
N SER A 25 4.86 4.49 25.13
CA SER A 25 5.05 5.37 26.27
C SER A 25 6.25 6.31 26.13
N VAL A 26 6.08 7.46 26.80
CA VAL A 26 6.99 8.59 26.99
C VAL A 26 8.45 8.21 27.16
N GLY A 27 9.34 8.93 26.44
CA GLY A 27 10.70 9.20 26.88
C GLY A 27 11.83 8.53 26.08
N LYS A 28 12.13 9.06 24.89
CA LYS A 28 13.50 9.26 24.35
C LYS A 28 13.39 9.95 22.98
N GLN A 29 14.04 11.10 22.82
CA GLN A 29 14.27 11.69 21.50
C GLN A 29 15.14 10.71 20.70
N VAL A 30 14.53 9.93 19.82
CA VAL A 30 15.25 9.16 18.81
C VAL A 30 15.33 10.04 17.57
N THR A 31 16.52 10.55 17.28
CA THR A 31 16.82 11.17 15.99
C THR A 31 16.65 10.11 14.90
N LEU A 32 15.69 10.33 14.00
CA LEU A 32 15.43 9.43 12.88
C LEU A 32 16.55 9.54 11.83
N PRO A 33 16.96 8.43 11.20
CA PRO A 33 17.95 8.42 10.11
C PRO A 33 17.51 9.32 8.93
N PRO A 34 18.45 9.94 8.19
CA PRO A 34 18.15 10.82 7.05
C PRO A 34 17.25 10.16 5.99
N GLU A 35 17.39 8.85 5.78
CA GLU A 35 16.64 8.05 4.81
C GLU A 35 15.12 7.97 5.11
N LEU A 36 14.72 8.05 6.39
CA LEU A 36 13.30 8.08 6.80
C LEU A 36 12.63 9.44 6.56
N SER A 37 13.42 10.51 6.38
CA SER A 37 12.89 11.83 6.01
C SER A 37 12.46 11.90 4.53
N LEU A 38 13.11 11.09 3.68
CA LEU A 38 12.77 10.88 2.27
C LEU A 38 11.46 10.08 2.13
N GLU A 39 11.23 9.06 2.96
CA GLU A 39 10.04 8.20 2.92
C GLU A 39 8.72 8.97 3.14
N ASN A 40 8.74 10.01 3.99
CA ASN A 40 7.57 10.86 4.25
C ASN A 40 7.34 11.97 3.20
N SER A 41 8.34 12.25 2.36
CA SER A 41 8.28 13.31 1.34
C SER A 41 7.92 12.80 -0.06
N LEU A 42 8.03 11.49 -0.31
CA LEU A 42 7.95 10.93 -1.67
C LEU A 42 6.62 10.25 -2.08
N SER A 43 5.67 9.99 -1.18
CA SER A 43 4.38 9.33 -1.55
C SER A 43 3.23 10.32 -1.69
N SER A 44 2.56 10.35 -2.86
CA SER A 44 1.26 11.01 -3.25
C SER A 44 0.99 12.47 -2.82
N LEU A 45 1.82 13.02 -1.94
CA LEU A 45 1.62 14.22 -1.17
C LEU A 45 2.37 15.35 -1.86
N THR A 46 3.53 15.09 -2.48
CA THR A 46 4.33 16.09 -3.20
C THR A 46 3.66 16.61 -4.48
N TYR A 47 2.97 15.77 -5.26
CA TYR A 47 2.17 16.22 -6.42
C TYR A 47 1.04 17.17 -5.99
N SER A 48 0.24 16.73 -5.02
CA SER A 48 -0.82 17.52 -4.40
C SER A 48 -0.29 18.83 -3.78
N LYS A 49 0.88 18.78 -3.15
CA LYS A 49 1.51 19.92 -2.47
C LYS A 49 2.10 20.94 -3.45
N GLY A 50 2.77 20.50 -4.53
CA GLY A 50 3.32 21.37 -5.57
C GLY A 50 2.23 22.11 -6.36
N LEU A 51 1.16 21.41 -6.74
CA LEU A 51 -0.04 22.01 -7.33
C LEU A 51 -0.74 22.96 -6.35
N GLN A 52 -0.81 22.62 -5.06
CA GLN A 52 -1.36 23.51 -4.04
C GLN A 52 -0.56 24.81 -3.92
N ILE A 53 0.77 24.78 -4.05
CA ILE A 53 1.60 25.99 -3.99
C ILE A 53 1.36 26.85 -5.23
N HIS A 54 1.47 26.29 -6.43
CA HIS A 54 1.24 27.05 -7.66
C HIS A 54 -0.19 27.60 -7.76
N HIS A 55 -1.19 26.81 -7.36
CA HIS A 55 -2.56 27.27 -7.26
C HIS A 55 -2.68 28.39 -6.22
N SER A 56 -2.12 28.21 -5.01
CA SER A 56 -2.15 29.23 -3.96
C SER A 56 -1.40 30.50 -4.35
N LEU A 57 -0.38 30.42 -5.20
CA LEU A 57 0.32 31.61 -5.70
C LEU A 57 -0.58 32.47 -6.60
N LYS A 58 -1.46 31.85 -7.38
CA LYS A 58 -2.40 32.50 -8.31
C LYS A 58 -3.73 32.93 -7.67
N LEU A 59 -3.98 32.56 -6.41
CA LEU A 59 -5.21 32.91 -5.71
C LEU A 59 -5.19 34.38 -5.20
N PRO A 60 -6.37 35.04 -5.16
CA PRO A 60 -6.51 36.34 -4.49
C PRO A 60 -6.10 36.28 -3.01
N GLN A 61 -5.54 37.39 -2.50
CA GLN A 61 -5.13 37.53 -1.08
C GLN A 61 -6.27 37.31 -0.08
N THR A 62 -7.52 37.52 -0.50
CA THR A 62 -8.70 37.31 0.33
C THR A 62 -9.02 35.84 0.57
N THR A 63 -8.43 34.92 -0.20
CA THR A 63 -8.70 33.50 -0.05
C THR A 63 -7.94 32.89 1.13
N ILE A 64 -8.62 32.01 1.87
CA ILE A 64 -8.04 31.29 3.01
C ILE A 64 -6.79 30.51 2.58
N ALA A 65 -6.79 29.91 1.39
CA ALA A 65 -5.64 29.16 0.87
C ALA A 65 -4.41 30.07 0.62
N LYS A 66 -4.58 31.27 0.04
CA LYS A 66 -3.49 32.24 -0.12
C LYS A 66 -2.97 32.71 1.24
N GLN A 67 -3.86 33.01 2.18
CA GLN A 67 -3.49 33.45 3.53
C GLN A 67 -2.71 32.36 4.28
N ALA A 68 -3.17 31.10 4.25
CA ALA A 68 -2.47 29.97 4.85
C ALA A 68 -1.07 29.76 4.23
N PHE A 69 -0.94 29.93 2.91
CA PHE A 69 0.35 29.89 2.23
C PHE A 69 1.29 31.01 2.71
N LEU A 70 0.80 32.24 2.82
CA LEU A 70 1.59 33.38 3.31
C LEU A 70 2.04 33.19 4.77
N ILE A 71 1.15 32.70 5.63
CA ILE A 71 1.49 32.33 7.03
C ILE A 71 2.59 31.27 7.05
N SER A 72 2.49 30.27 6.19
CA SER A 72 3.52 29.23 6.06
C SER A 72 4.88 29.79 5.61
N LYS A 73 4.89 30.76 4.68
CA LYS A 73 6.11 31.48 4.24
C LYS A 73 6.72 32.31 5.38
N ASP A 74 5.91 33.02 6.16
CA ASP A 74 6.35 33.78 7.34
C ASP A 74 6.88 32.88 8.47
N LEU A 75 6.26 31.71 8.70
CA LEU A 75 6.80 30.74 9.63
C LEU A 75 8.19 30.26 9.22
N HIS A 76 8.40 30.00 7.92
CA HIS A 76 9.71 29.63 7.41
C HIS A 76 10.77 30.73 7.60
N SER A 77 10.44 32.00 7.34
CA SER A 77 11.38 33.11 7.55
C SER A 77 11.79 33.26 9.02
N LYS A 78 10.92 32.85 9.95
CA LYS A 78 11.17 32.76 11.39
C LYS A 78 11.84 31.45 11.81
N GLN A 79 12.40 30.69 10.86
CA GLN A 79 13.05 29.39 11.06
C GLN A 79 12.16 28.34 11.77
N LYS A 80 10.83 28.45 11.61
CA LYS A 80 9.89 27.46 12.13
C LYS A 80 9.54 26.45 11.05
N MET A 81 9.31 25.20 11.50
CA MET A 81 8.77 24.15 10.65
C MET A 81 7.45 24.61 10.02
N SER A 82 7.37 24.51 8.70
CA SER A 82 6.23 24.99 7.93
C SER A 82 6.07 24.17 6.66
N PHE A 83 4.88 24.24 6.06
CA PHE A 83 4.63 23.62 4.77
C PHE A 83 5.55 24.20 3.68
N TYR A 84 5.77 25.52 3.69
CA TYR A 84 6.61 26.21 2.73
C TYR A 84 8.07 25.77 2.85
N GLY A 85 8.62 25.75 4.07
CA GLY A 85 9.99 25.30 4.33
C GLY A 85 10.24 23.88 3.87
N ASN A 86 9.35 22.94 4.23
CA ASN A 86 9.45 21.55 3.80
C ASN A 86 9.46 21.41 2.27
N THR A 87 8.70 22.23 1.56
CA THR A 87 8.71 22.22 0.09
C THR A 87 10.00 22.80 -0.48
N MET A 88 10.52 23.90 0.08
CA MET A 88 11.80 24.46 -0.35
C MET A 88 12.95 23.46 -0.16
N ASP A 89 12.99 22.77 0.98
CA ASP A 89 13.99 21.74 1.25
C ASP A 89 13.86 20.56 0.29
N THR A 90 12.63 20.14 -0.02
CA THR A 90 12.37 19.10 -1.03
C THR A 90 12.88 19.55 -2.41
N ILE A 91 12.58 20.77 -2.85
CA ILE A 91 13.01 21.30 -4.14
C ILE A 91 14.54 21.37 -4.23
N LYS A 92 15.20 21.88 -3.18
CA LYS A 92 16.67 21.91 -3.09
C LYS A 92 17.28 20.52 -3.20
N ASN A 93 16.73 19.54 -2.46
CA ASN A 93 17.21 18.16 -2.46
C ASN A 93 16.94 17.41 -3.79
N LEU A 94 16.04 17.91 -4.63
CA LEU A 94 15.79 17.36 -5.95
C LEU A 94 16.84 17.78 -6.98
N ASN A 95 17.76 18.70 -6.64
CA ASN A 95 18.83 19.19 -7.50
C ASN A 95 18.31 19.74 -8.84
N LEU A 96 17.13 20.36 -8.80
CA LEU A 96 16.48 20.97 -9.96
C LEU A 96 17.11 22.33 -10.23
N ASN A 97 17.21 22.73 -11.51
CA ASN A 97 17.82 24.01 -11.96
C ASN A 97 17.45 25.20 -11.05
N GLU A 98 18.41 26.10 -10.80
CA GLU A 98 18.28 27.24 -9.87
C GLU A 98 17.04 28.12 -10.12
N GLU A 99 16.52 28.17 -11.35
CA GLU A 99 15.28 28.88 -11.70
C GLU A 99 14.04 28.39 -10.94
N ILE A 100 14.02 27.12 -10.50
CA ILE A 100 12.90 26.51 -9.76
C ILE A 100 12.90 26.92 -8.27
N LEU A 101 13.98 27.52 -7.77
CA LEU A 101 14.06 28.04 -6.40
C LEU A 101 13.21 29.29 -6.20
N ASN A 102 12.88 30.02 -7.27
CA ASN A 102 11.91 31.09 -7.21
C ASN A 102 10.49 30.52 -7.42
N LEU A 103 9.83 30.17 -6.31
CA LEU A 103 8.45 29.67 -6.32
C LEU A 103 7.47 30.59 -7.07
N GLU A 104 7.73 31.91 -7.13
CA GLU A 104 6.88 32.88 -7.83
C GLU A 104 7.04 32.79 -9.36
N ALA A 105 8.11 32.17 -9.86
CA ALA A 105 8.39 31.89 -11.27
C ALA A 105 8.07 30.43 -11.68
N VAL A 106 7.53 29.60 -10.78
CA VAL A 106 7.19 28.21 -11.07
C VAL A 106 6.05 28.15 -12.09
N THR A 107 6.31 27.53 -13.24
CA THR A 107 5.34 27.29 -14.29
C THR A 107 4.68 25.92 -14.12
N THR A 108 3.59 25.68 -14.86
CA THR A 108 2.98 24.35 -14.96
C THR A 108 3.98 23.30 -15.46
N GLU A 109 4.92 23.68 -16.34
CA GLU A 109 5.92 22.75 -16.87
C GLU A 109 6.95 22.36 -15.81
N HIS A 110 7.39 23.30 -14.98
CA HIS A 110 8.24 23.01 -13.82
C HIS A 110 7.56 22.00 -12.87
N ILE A 111 6.25 22.14 -12.62
CA ILE A 111 5.50 21.21 -11.77
C ILE A 111 5.47 19.80 -12.38
N LYS A 112 5.25 19.68 -13.69
CA LYS A 112 5.29 18.38 -14.37
C LYS A 112 6.67 17.74 -14.24
N THR A 113 7.74 18.51 -14.47
CA THR A 113 9.12 18.01 -14.32
C THR A 113 9.39 17.55 -12.90
N ILE A 114 9.09 18.37 -11.89
CA ILE A 114 9.22 18.01 -10.46
C ILE A 114 8.48 16.71 -10.16
N THR A 115 7.24 16.59 -10.63
CA THR A 115 6.37 15.43 -10.40
C THR A 115 6.98 14.18 -11.01
N LYS A 116 7.38 14.25 -12.28
CA LYS A 116 7.99 13.14 -13.01
C LYS A 116 9.28 12.69 -12.34
N THR A 117 10.17 13.63 -11.98
CA THR A 117 11.42 13.31 -11.28
C THR A 117 11.16 12.64 -9.92
N LEU A 118 10.19 13.13 -9.15
CA LEU A 118 9.82 12.53 -7.87
C LEU A 118 9.25 11.12 -8.04
N GLU A 119 8.39 10.92 -9.04
CA GLU A 119 7.84 9.61 -9.38
C GLU A 119 8.96 8.65 -9.77
N GLU A 120 9.85 9.04 -10.66
CA GLU A 120 11.02 8.23 -11.07
C GLU A 120 11.91 7.86 -9.88
N LYS A 121 12.25 8.83 -9.01
CA LYS A 121 13.03 8.57 -7.80
C LYS A 121 12.32 7.61 -6.85
N TYR A 122 11.02 7.78 -6.64
CA TYR A 122 10.23 6.90 -5.79
C TYR A 122 10.11 5.49 -6.39
N LEU A 123 9.89 5.36 -7.70
CA LEU A 123 9.83 4.06 -8.37
C LEU A 123 11.15 3.31 -8.25
N THR A 124 12.28 4.00 -8.42
CA THR A 124 13.62 3.42 -8.20
C THR A 124 13.79 2.97 -6.75
N PHE A 125 13.43 3.81 -5.79
CA PHE A 125 13.47 3.46 -4.36
C PHE A 125 12.59 2.25 -4.04
N TRP A 126 11.35 2.23 -4.54
CA TRP A 126 10.38 1.18 -4.32
C TRP A 126 10.87 -0.16 -4.88
N LYS A 127 11.38 -0.18 -6.12
CA LYS A 127 11.98 -1.37 -6.74
C LYS A 127 13.16 -1.89 -5.92
N HIS A 128 14.09 -1.00 -5.57
CA HIS A 128 15.24 -1.35 -4.75
C HIS A 128 14.82 -1.95 -3.40
N LYS A 129 13.83 -1.36 -2.72
CA LYS A 129 13.30 -1.91 -1.46
C LYS A 129 12.63 -3.26 -1.66
N LEU A 130 11.91 -3.47 -2.78
CA LEU A 130 11.26 -4.74 -3.07
C LEU A 130 12.26 -5.88 -3.32
N GLU A 131 13.35 -5.59 -4.03
CA GLU A 131 14.42 -6.55 -4.37
C GLU A 131 15.29 -6.91 -3.17
N ASN A 132 15.53 -5.96 -2.26
CA ASN A 132 16.48 -6.13 -1.15
C ASN A 132 15.80 -6.39 0.21
N SER A 133 14.47 -6.48 0.27
CA SER A 133 13.73 -6.70 1.51
C SER A 133 13.47 -8.18 1.76
N SER A 134 13.79 -8.64 2.98
CA SER A 134 13.35 -9.95 3.47
C SER A 134 11.88 -9.97 3.92
N LYS A 135 11.23 -8.80 4.01
CA LYS A 135 9.78 -8.64 4.25
C LYS A 135 9.03 -8.58 2.92
N LEU A 136 7.73 -8.90 2.97
CA LEU A 136 6.84 -8.83 1.81
C LEU A 136 7.24 -9.77 0.67
N THR A 137 7.88 -10.90 0.99
CA THR A 137 8.32 -11.90 0.01
C THR A 137 7.18 -12.41 -0.87
N PHE A 138 5.95 -12.53 -0.33
CA PHE A 138 4.81 -12.91 -1.14
C PHE A 138 4.40 -11.78 -2.11
N TYR A 139 4.35 -10.54 -1.64
CA TYR A 139 4.03 -9.37 -2.46
C TYR A 139 5.00 -9.19 -3.65
N SER A 140 6.29 -9.42 -3.43
CA SER A 140 7.32 -9.32 -4.47
C SER A 140 7.19 -10.37 -5.57
N THR A 141 6.44 -11.45 -5.35
CA THR A 141 6.21 -12.47 -6.40
C THR A 141 5.28 -12.00 -7.52
N PHE A 142 4.41 -11.02 -7.26
CA PHE A 142 3.40 -10.57 -8.22
C PHE A 142 3.40 -9.07 -8.49
N LYS A 143 3.97 -8.24 -7.61
CA LYS A 143 4.00 -6.79 -7.83
C LYS A 143 5.24 -6.37 -8.59
N THR A 144 5.07 -6.03 -9.87
CA THR A 144 6.16 -5.60 -10.77
C THR A 144 6.13 -4.12 -11.12
N ASP A 145 4.98 -3.48 -10.96
CA ASP A 145 4.71 -2.09 -11.30
C ASP A 145 4.04 -1.34 -10.13
N HIS A 146 4.09 -0.01 -10.11
CA HIS A 146 3.45 0.80 -9.06
C HIS A 146 2.22 1.54 -9.63
N ASN A 147 1.17 0.78 -9.94
CA ASN A 147 -0.10 1.31 -10.46
C ASN A 147 -1.31 0.93 -9.60
N LEU A 148 -2.44 1.56 -9.89
CA LEU A 148 -3.74 1.19 -9.31
C LEU A 148 -4.06 -0.27 -9.63
N GLU A 149 -4.40 -1.03 -8.60
CA GLU A 149 -4.63 -2.47 -8.71
C GLU A 149 -6.08 -2.81 -9.09
N ASN A 150 -6.25 -3.76 -10.01
CA ASN A 150 -7.57 -4.19 -10.50
C ASN A 150 -8.52 -4.62 -9.38
N TYR A 151 -8.01 -5.29 -8.36
CA TYR A 151 -8.83 -5.75 -7.23
C TYR A 151 -9.50 -4.60 -6.45
N LEU A 152 -8.90 -3.40 -6.47
CA LEU A 152 -9.49 -2.21 -5.83
C LEU A 152 -10.72 -1.72 -6.59
N VAL A 153 -10.78 -1.97 -7.90
CA VAL A 153 -11.85 -1.56 -8.79
C VAL A 153 -12.98 -2.59 -8.82
N PHE A 154 -12.64 -3.87 -8.98
CA PHE A 154 -13.62 -4.94 -9.17
C PHE A 154 -14.32 -5.38 -7.87
N ILE A 155 -13.60 -5.42 -6.75
CA ILE A 155 -14.20 -5.88 -5.49
C ILE A 155 -15.03 -4.75 -4.86
N LYS A 156 -16.35 -4.88 -4.93
CA LYS A 156 -17.28 -3.88 -4.39
C LYS A 156 -17.42 -3.96 -2.86
N ASP A 157 -17.39 -5.16 -2.31
CA ASP A 157 -17.47 -5.38 -0.86
C ASP A 157 -16.21 -4.87 -0.14
N PRO A 158 -16.33 -3.86 0.74
CA PRO A 158 -15.17 -3.27 1.41
C PRO A 158 -14.46 -4.24 2.37
N TYR A 159 -15.17 -5.19 2.98
CA TYR A 159 -14.58 -6.18 3.89
C TYR A 159 -13.75 -7.20 3.14
N LYS A 160 -14.26 -7.71 2.00
CA LYS A 160 -13.50 -8.63 1.14
C LYS A 160 -12.29 -7.93 0.53
N ARG A 161 -12.47 -6.68 0.07
CA ARG A 161 -11.37 -5.86 -0.47
C ARG A 161 -10.29 -5.63 0.57
N LYS A 162 -10.66 -5.21 1.79
CA LYS A 162 -9.72 -5.04 2.91
C LYS A 162 -9.01 -6.33 3.26
N CYS A 163 -9.72 -7.45 3.29
CA CYS A 163 -9.14 -8.76 3.60
C CYS A 163 -8.10 -9.19 2.54
N LEU A 164 -8.41 -9.01 1.26
CA LEU A 164 -7.47 -9.29 0.18
C LEU A 164 -6.26 -8.33 0.21
N SER A 165 -6.47 -7.02 0.43
CA SER A 165 -5.37 -6.07 0.61
C SER A 165 -4.43 -6.51 1.73
N ARG A 166 -4.99 -6.93 2.87
CA ARG A 166 -4.24 -7.42 4.02
C ARG A 166 -3.42 -8.67 3.68
N LEU A 167 -3.99 -9.61 2.94
CA LEU A 167 -3.26 -10.79 2.47
C LEU A 167 -2.08 -10.39 1.56
N ARG A 168 -2.32 -9.51 0.57
CA ARG A 168 -1.28 -9.06 -0.38
C ARG A 168 -0.08 -8.43 0.29
N VAL A 169 -0.29 -7.63 1.33
CA VAL A 169 0.78 -6.85 2.00
C VAL A 169 1.27 -7.51 3.29
N SER A 170 1.06 -8.82 3.43
CA SER A 170 1.43 -9.62 4.61
C SER A 170 0.98 -9.00 5.95
N ASN A 171 -0.19 -8.36 5.96
CA ASN A 171 -0.83 -7.79 7.15
C ASN A 171 -1.97 -8.71 7.62
N HIS A 172 -1.65 -9.96 7.92
CA HIS A 172 -2.60 -10.99 8.31
C HIS A 172 -2.03 -11.90 9.40
N ASN A 173 -2.88 -12.82 9.88
CA ASN A 173 -2.64 -13.62 11.07
C ASN A 173 -2.32 -15.09 10.71
N LEU A 174 -1.57 -15.32 9.62
CA LEU A 174 -1.07 -16.67 9.28
C LEU A 174 0.23 -16.92 10.06
N GLN A 175 0.59 -18.19 10.32
CA GLN A 175 1.80 -18.48 11.09
C GLN A 175 3.07 -17.95 10.42
N ILE A 176 3.11 -17.81 9.08
CA ILE A 176 4.27 -17.22 8.40
C ILE A 176 4.64 -15.82 8.97
N GLU A 177 3.63 -15.04 9.35
CA GLU A 177 3.81 -13.70 9.94
C GLU A 177 3.77 -13.70 11.46
N ILE A 178 2.82 -14.41 12.09
CA ILE A 178 2.75 -14.47 13.55
C ILE A 178 4.04 -15.08 14.12
N GLY A 179 4.46 -16.22 13.56
CA GLY A 179 5.67 -16.90 14.00
C GLY A 179 6.93 -16.07 13.74
N ARG A 180 6.93 -15.18 12.75
CA ARG A 180 8.03 -14.23 12.54
C ARG A 180 8.19 -13.27 13.71
N TYR A 181 7.09 -12.72 14.24
CA TYR A 181 7.14 -11.85 15.42
C TYR A 181 7.53 -12.61 16.70
N GLN A 182 7.37 -13.93 16.70
CA GLN A 182 7.75 -14.84 17.79
C GLN A 182 9.13 -15.47 17.59
N ASN A 183 9.89 -15.09 16.56
CA ASN A 183 11.19 -15.67 16.21
C ASN A 183 11.18 -17.19 15.97
N ILE A 184 10.05 -17.74 15.53
CA ILE A 184 9.95 -19.16 15.14
C ILE A 184 10.63 -19.35 13.77
N PRO A 185 11.48 -20.38 13.59
CA PRO A 185 12.07 -20.73 12.29
C PRO A 185 11.00 -20.88 11.20
N ARG A 186 11.30 -20.49 9.95
CA ARG A 186 10.28 -20.38 8.89
C ARG A 186 9.59 -21.71 8.62
N GLU A 187 10.36 -22.77 8.60
CA GLU A 187 10.00 -24.18 8.44
C GLU A 187 9.11 -24.71 9.57
N GLU A 188 9.16 -24.10 10.75
CA GLU A 188 8.34 -24.47 11.92
C GLU A 188 7.05 -23.63 12.03
N ARG A 189 6.81 -22.69 11.11
CA ARG A 189 5.59 -21.85 11.09
C ARG A 189 4.41 -22.61 10.47
N LEU A 190 4.06 -23.72 11.08
CA LEU A 190 3.13 -24.71 10.54
C LEU A 190 1.66 -24.29 10.62
N CYS A 191 0.84 -24.78 9.69
CA CYS A 191 -0.59 -24.54 9.68
C CYS A 191 -1.29 -25.26 10.84
N LYS A 192 -1.85 -24.45 11.74
CA LYS A 192 -2.55 -24.94 12.95
C LYS A 192 -3.95 -25.49 12.68
N ILE A 193 -4.47 -25.36 11.46
CA ILE A 193 -5.85 -25.72 11.12
C ILE A 193 -5.94 -27.04 10.35
N CYS A 194 -5.12 -27.23 9.32
CA CYS A 194 -5.22 -28.40 8.44
C CYS A 194 -4.43 -29.62 8.95
N ASN A 195 -3.61 -29.46 9.99
CA ASN A 195 -2.75 -30.51 10.56
C ASN A 195 -1.85 -31.23 9.52
N SER A 196 -1.56 -30.61 8.36
CA SER A 196 -0.75 -31.24 7.31
C SER A 196 0.76 -31.21 7.58
N GLY A 197 1.21 -30.50 8.61
CA GLY A 197 2.64 -30.26 8.86
C GLY A 197 3.28 -29.31 7.85
N GLU A 198 2.50 -28.61 7.03
CA GLU A 198 3.00 -27.64 6.06
C GLU A 198 3.09 -26.23 6.65
N VAL A 199 4.04 -25.43 6.15
CA VAL A 199 4.20 -24.02 6.50
C VAL A 199 2.96 -23.21 6.10
N GLU A 200 2.41 -22.44 7.03
CA GLU A 200 1.22 -21.62 6.81
C GLU A 200 1.54 -20.27 6.21
N ASN A 201 1.83 -20.26 4.91
CA ASN A 201 1.99 -19.05 4.11
C ASN A 201 0.74 -18.75 3.26
N GLU A 202 0.79 -17.62 2.54
CA GLU A 202 -0.27 -17.16 1.66
C GLU A 202 -0.58 -18.17 0.55
N THR A 203 0.44 -18.77 -0.06
CA THR A 203 0.28 -19.82 -1.08
C THR A 203 -0.45 -21.05 -0.54
N HIS A 204 -0.10 -21.52 0.67
CA HIS A 204 -0.77 -22.64 1.33
C HIS A 204 -2.25 -22.33 1.54
N LEU A 205 -2.59 -21.14 2.06
CA LEU A 205 -3.99 -20.71 2.22
C LEU A 205 -4.74 -20.71 0.88
N LEU A 206 -4.11 -20.17 -0.16
CA LEU A 206 -4.71 -19.95 -1.47
C LEU A 206 -4.88 -21.22 -2.30
N LEU A 207 -3.98 -22.21 -2.15
CA LEU A 207 -3.91 -23.33 -3.10
C LEU A 207 -4.07 -24.70 -2.44
N SER A 208 -3.41 -24.98 -1.31
CA SER A 208 -3.23 -26.37 -0.84
C SER A 208 -3.80 -26.70 0.54
N CYS A 209 -4.17 -25.71 1.36
CA CYS A 209 -4.63 -25.96 2.72
C CYS A 209 -5.93 -26.77 2.74
N LYS A 210 -5.88 -28.05 3.14
CA LYS A 210 -7.04 -28.97 3.15
C LYS A 210 -8.23 -28.43 3.93
N ALA A 211 -7.98 -27.69 5.02
CA ALA A 211 -9.03 -27.08 5.83
C ALA A 211 -9.92 -26.09 5.06
N TYR A 212 -9.43 -25.52 3.95
CA TYR A 212 -10.18 -24.55 3.14
C TYR A 212 -10.52 -25.07 1.74
N GLU A 213 -10.44 -26.38 1.49
CA GLU A 213 -10.75 -26.98 0.18
C GLU A 213 -12.15 -26.59 -0.31
N GLN A 214 -13.16 -26.71 0.56
CA GLN A 214 -14.54 -26.30 0.23
C GLN A 214 -14.66 -24.80 -0.06
N SER A 215 -13.89 -23.95 0.63
CA SER A 215 -13.86 -22.51 0.34
C SER A 215 -13.30 -22.23 -1.05
N ARG A 216 -12.33 -23.03 -1.52
CA ARG A 216 -11.68 -22.85 -2.83
C ARG A 216 -12.43 -23.49 -3.99
N ALA A 217 -13.31 -24.46 -3.73
CA ALA A 217 -14.00 -25.25 -4.76
C ALA A 217 -14.57 -24.38 -5.90
N ASN A 218 -15.35 -23.35 -5.57
CA ASN A 218 -15.96 -22.46 -6.57
C ASN A 218 -14.92 -21.70 -7.42
N LEU A 219 -13.83 -21.23 -6.81
CA LEU A 219 -12.75 -20.57 -7.56
C LEU A 219 -12.06 -21.58 -8.47
N ARG A 220 -11.76 -22.77 -7.96
CA ARG A 220 -11.09 -23.84 -8.70
C ARG A 220 -11.89 -24.25 -9.94
N SER A 221 -13.18 -24.53 -9.80
CA SER A 221 -14.05 -24.86 -10.95
C SER A 221 -14.12 -23.72 -11.97
N SER A 222 -13.99 -22.47 -11.52
CA SER A 222 -13.99 -21.32 -12.43
C SER A 222 -12.70 -21.23 -13.24
N LEU A 223 -11.56 -21.54 -12.61
CA LEU A 223 -10.27 -21.58 -13.29
C LEU A 223 -10.17 -22.77 -14.25
N GLU A 224 -10.77 -23.91 -13.91
CA GLU A 224 -10.81 -25.09 -14.78
C GLU A 224 -11.71 -24.86 -16.01
N ASN A 225 -12.82 -24.13 -15.85
CA ASN A 225 -13.72 -23.78 -16.95
C ASN A 225 -13.26 -22.57 -17.77
N ALA A 226 -12.50 -21.66 -17.16
CA ALA A 226 -11.83 -20.59 -17.86
C ALA A 226 -10.60 -21.19 -18.55
N SER A 227 -10.83 -21.81 -19.71
CA SER A 227 -9.78 -22.20 -20.66
C SER A 227 -9.11 -20.96 -21.28
N SER A 228 -8.67 -20.01 -20.44
CA SER A 228 -7.91 -18.84 -20.87
C SER A 228 -6.42 -19.15 -20.75
N ASP A 229 -5.68 -18.81 -21.79
CA ASP A 229 -4.22 -19.01 -21.89
C ASP A 229 -3.41 -18.28 -20.80
N GLU A 230 -4.05 -17.47 -19.95
CA GLU A 230 -3.40 -16.63 -18.95
C GLU A 230 -3.12 -17.31 -17.59
N ILE A 231 -3.86 -18.38 -17.23
CA ILE A 231 -3.70 -19.02 -15.90
C ILE A 231 -3.43 -20.52 -16.04
N ASN A 232 -2.15 -20.88 -15.91
CA ASN A 232 -1.74 -22.26 -15.81
C ASN A 232 -1.94 -22.80 -14.37
N LEU A 233 -2.96 -23.64 -14.20
CA LEU A 233 -3.32 -24.26 -12.92
C LEU A 233 -2.21 -25.11 -12.29
N ASN A 234 -1.27 -25.62 -13.09
CA ASN A 234 -0.15 -26.43 -12.63
C ASN A 234 1.12 -25.60 -12.41
N SER A 235 1.05 -24.27 -12.61
CA SER A 235 2.20 -23.40 -12.43
C SER A 235 2.53 -23.20 -10.96
N GLN A 236 3.82 -23.23 -10.64
CA GLN A 236 4.34 -22.80 -9.35
C GLN A 236 4.03 -21.31 -9.08
N THR A 237 3.75 -20.51 -10.12
CA THR A 237 3.39 -19.10 -10.03
C THR A 237 1.90 -18.85 -9.84
N LEU A 238 1.04 -19.88 -9.78
CA LEU A 238 -0.41 -19.71 -9.76
C LEU A 238 -0.90 -18.73 -8.67
N SER A 239 -0.33 -18.78 -7.47
CA SER A 239 -0.70 -17.85 -6.40
C SER A 239 -0.38 -16.38 -6.74
N ALA A 240 0.72 -16.12 -7.45
CA ALA A 240 1.09 -14.81 -7.95
C ALA A 240 0.19 -14.39 -9.12
N ASP A 241 -0.13 -15.32 -10.04
CA ASP A 241 -1.01 -15.09 -11.19
C ASP A 241 -2.43 -14.71 -10.74
N LEU A 242 -2.97 -15.38 -9.72
CA LEU A 242 -4.24 -15.00 -9.09
C LEU A 242 -4.20 -13.59 -8.49
N MET A 243 -3.06 -13.17 -7.92
CA MET A 243 -2.92 -11.84 -7.34
C MET A 243 -2.84 -10.75 -8.41
N LYS A 244 -2.21 -10.99 -9.56
CA LYS A 244 -2.12 -9.98 -10.64
C LYS A 244 -3.21 -10.11 -11.71
N SER A 245 -4.20 -10.97 -11.50
CA SER A 245 -5.30 -11.19 -12.45
C SER A 245 -5.96 -9.88 -12.88
N THR A 246 -6.30 -9.81 -14.17
CA THR A 246 -7.06 -8.74 -14.82
C THR A 246 -8.55 -9.10 -14.95
N ASP A 247 -8.89 -10.37 -14.75
CA ASP A 247 -10.25 -10.89 -14.85
C ASP A 247 -11.06 -10.55 -13.58
N GLY A 248 -12.06 -9.68 -13.76
CA GLY A 248 -12.94 -9.23 -12.68
C GLY A 248 -13.71 -10.36 -11.98
N GLU A 249 -14.05 -11.44 -12.68
CA GLU A 249 -14.73 -12.60 -12.11
C GLU A 249 -13.79 -13.40 -11.21
N ILE A 250 -12.57 -13.70 -11.70
CA ILE A 250 -11.54 -14.38 -10.91
C ILE A 250 -11.19 -13.58 -9.67
N ILE A 251 -10.93 -12.28 -9.83
CA ILE A 251 -10.65 -11.35 -8.71
C ILE A 251 -11.78 -11.38 -7.67
N THR A 252 -13.03 -11.34 -8.13
CA THR A 252 -14.19 -11.36 -7.23
C THR A 252 -14.30 -12.68 -6.49
N LYS A 253 -14.12 -13.81 -7.17
CA LYS A 253 -14.14 -15.15 -6.56
C LYS A 253 -12.98 -15.34 -5.59
N LEU A 254 -11.77 -14.94 -5.95
CA LEU A 254 -10.59 -14.93 -5.08
C LEU A 254 -10.85 -14.16 -3.79
N SER A 255 -11.45 -12.97 -3.88
CA SER A 255 -11.77 -12.17 -2.68
C SER A 255 -12.73 -12.89 -1.73
N LYS A 256 -13.68 -13.68 -2.27
CA LYS A 256 -14.62 -14.49 -1.47
C LYS A 256 -13.88 -15.62 -0.76
N VAL A 257 -12.99 -16.33 -1.47
CA VAL A 257 -12.14 -17.39 -0.90
C VAL A 257 -11.30 -16.86 0.25
N VAL A 258 -10.53 -15.80 0.01
CA VAL A 258 -9.64 -15.23 1.04
C VAL A 258 -10.45 -14.82 2.27
N TYR A 259 -11.58 -14.15 2.07
CA TYR A 259 -12.47 -13.74 3.16
C TYR A 259 -13.06 -14.93 3.92
N SER A 260 -13.51 -16.00 3.24
CA SER A 260 -14.06 -17.18 3.90
C SER A 260 -13.00 -17.96 4.68
N CYS A 261 -11.80 -18.13 4.12
CA CYS A 261 -10.67 -18.77 4.80
C CYS A 261 -10.33 -18.06 6.12
N PHE A 262 -10.19 -16.73 6.10
CA PHE A 262 -9.90 -15.97 7.32
C PHE A 262 -11.06 -15.99 8.33
N LYS A 263 -12.32 -15.98 7.86
CA LYS A 263 -13.48 -16.12 8.74
C LYS A 263 -13.53 -17.51 9.41
N GLN A 264 -13.27 -18.58 8.66
CA GLN A 264 -13.20 -19.94 9.18
C GLN A 264 -12.05 -20.08 10.19
N ARG A 265 -10.88 -19.51 9.88
CA ARG A 265 -9.74 -19.47 10.78
C ARG A 265 -10.05 -18.81 12.12
N LEU A 266 -10.68 -17.62 12.09
CA LEU A 266 -11.01 -16.90 13.31
C LEU A 266 -11.89 -17.76 14.22
N LYS A 267 -12.95 -18.37 13.66
CA LYS A 267 -13.82 -19.28 14.40
C LYS A 267 -13.06 -20.45 15.02
N TYR A 268 -12.15 -21.08 14.26
CA TYR A 268 -11.37 -22.22 14.73
C TYR A 268 -10.43 -21.85 15.89
N LEU A 269 -9.82 -20.66 15.83
CA LEU A 269 -8.94 -20.17 16.89
C LEU A 269 -9.72 -19.74 18.13
N GLU A 270 -10.91 -19.17 17.96
CA GLU A 270 -11.81 -18.84 19.07
C GLU A 270 -12.25 -20.10 19.83
N THR A 271 -12.61 -21.18 19.13
CA THR A 271 -13.01 -22.44 19.78
C THR A 271 -11.87 -23.09 20.56
N ARG A 272 -10.63 -23.01 20.08
CA ARG A 272 -9.47 -23.63 20.75
C ARG A 272 -8.91 -22.85 21.93
N ASN A 273 -9.18 -21.55 22.02
CA ASN A 273 -8.76 -20.74 23.17
C ASN A 273 -9.79 -20.79 24.31
N ALA A 274 -10.95 -21.44 24.09
CA ALA A 274 -11.99 -21.62 25.10
C ALA A 274 -11.85 -22.95 25.88
N ASP A 275 -11.02 -23.87 25.39
CA ASP A 275 -10.63 -25.13 26.02
C ASP A 275 -9.28 -25.00 26.73
#